data_AF-A0A160T7A7-F1
#
_entry.id   AF-A0A160T7A7-F1
#
_cell.length_a   1.000
_cell.length_b   1.000
_cell.length_c   1.000
_cell.angle_alpha   90.00
_cell.angle_beta   90.00
_cell.angle_gamma   90.00
#
_symmetry.space_group_name_H-M   'P 1'
#
loop_
_entity.id
_entity.type
_entity.pdbx_description
1 polymer ?
#
loop_
_entity_poly.entity_id
_entity_poly.type
_entity_poly.pdbx_seq_one_letter_code
_entity_poly.pdbx_strand_id
1 'polypeptide(L)'
;MDSDLATNRDYEQAIVEIVRVLPPSRAEQLFDFARFLEAQILSEELLLEESSGELEADNARWDALLESDEGQLILENLAHEALVEHRAGRTKPMISNSEGRLAPE
;
A
#
# COMPACT_ATOMS: atom_id res chain seq x y z
N MET A 1 -7.70 23.94 23.32
CA MET A 1 -8.19 22.57 23.11
C MET A 1 -9.72 22.50 22.99
N ASP A 2 -10.53 23.19 23.80
CA ASP A 2 -12.00 23.20 23.62
C ASP A 2 -12.50 23.93 22.36
N SER A 3 -11.76 24.93 21.88
CA SER A 3 -12.14 25.71 20.68
C SER A 3 -12.08 24.89 19.39
N ASP A 4 -11.15 23.94 19.26
CA ASP A 4 -10.98 23.12 18.05
C ASP A 4 -12.10 22.08 17.89
N LEU A 5 -12.58 21.53 19.01
CA LEU A 5 -13.70 20.57 19.02
C LEU A 5 -15.05 21.24 18.73
N ALA A 6 -15.24 22.47 19.22
CA ALA A 6 -16.42 23.27 18.88
C ALA A 6 -16.45 23.60 17.39
N THR A 7 -15.31 24.01 16.84
CA THR A 7 -15.13 24.34 15.42
C THR A 7 -15.38 23.13 14.52
N ASN A 8 -14.96 21.92 14.94
CA ASN A 8 -15.18 20.70 14.17
C ASN A 8 -16.67 20.31 14.08
N ARG A 9 -17.42 20.44 15.17
CA ARG A 9 -18.89 20.22 15.14
C ARG A 9 -19.62 21.24 14.27
N ASP A 10 -19.20 22.50 14.29
CA ASP A 10 -19.82 23.54 13.48
C ASP A 10 -19.62 23.26 11.97
N TYR A 11 -18.43 22.77 11.59
CA TYR A 11 -18.16 22.34 10.22
C TYR A 11 -18.92 21.06 9.83
N GLU A 12 -18.98 20.06 10.72
CA GLU A 12 -19.76 18.84 10.50
C GLU A 12 -21.22 19.18 10.20
N GLN A 13 -21.82 20.04 11.04
CA GLN A 13 -23.22 20.43 10.89
C GLN A 13 -23.46 21.21 9.60
N ALA A 14 -22.56 22.12 9.22
CA ALA A 14 -22.65 22.84 7.96
C ALA A 14 -22.58 21.90 6.73
N ILE A 15 -21.70 20.89 6.75
CA ILE A 15 -21.59 19.91 5.66
C ILE A 15 -22.88 19.08 5.53
N VAL A 16 -23.45 18.63 6.66
CA VAL A 16 -24.71 17.88 6.67
C VAL A 16 -25.86 18.72 6.11
N GLU A 17 -25.93 19.99 6.47
CA GLU A 17 -26.95 20.91 5.94
C GLU A 17 -26.82 21.12 4.43
N ILE A 18 -25.59 21.27 3.93
CA ILE A 18 -25.30 21.39 2.49
C ILE A 18 -25.72 20.13 1.73
N VAL A 19 -25.36 18.93 2.22
CA VAL A 19 -25.69 17.66 1.55
C VAL A 19 -27.19 17.44 1.45
N ARG A 20 -27.97 17.87 2.46
CA ARG A 20 -29.45 17.71 2.47
C ARG A 20 -30.17 18.49 1.38
N VAL A 21 -29.61 19.59 0.90
CA VAL A 21 -30.24 20.46 -0.11
C VAL A 21 -29.69 20.23 -1.52
N LEU A 22 -28.63 19.44 -1.65
CA LEU A 22 -27.97 19.23 -2.94
C LEU A 22 -28.71 18.21 -3.81
N PRO A 23 -28.71 18.42 -5.14
CA PRO A 23 -29.09 17.37 -6.08
C PRO A 23 -28.20 16.12 -5.92
N PRO A 24 -28.72 14.91 -6.18
CA PRO A 24 -27.97 13.66 -5.98
C PRO A 24 -26.60 13.65 -6.67
N SER A 25 -26.51 14.15 -7.90
CA SER A 25 -25.25 14.23 -8.67
C SER A 25 -24.19 15.13 -8.03
N ARG A 26 -24.60 16.12 -7.23
CA ARG A 26 -23.68 16.99 -6.48
C ARG A 26 -23.30 16.40 -5.13
N ALA A 27 -24.20 15.64 -4.51
CA ALA A 27 -23.88 14.88 -3.30
C ALA A 27 -22.86 13.77 -3.60
N GLU A 28 -22.98 13.09 -4.74
CA GLU A 28 -21.98 12.12 -5.23
C GLU A 28 -20.59 12.76 -5.39
N GLN A 29 -20.50 13.95 -6.01
CA GLN A 29 -19.22 14.66 -6.15
C GLN A 29 -18.58 15.04 -4.81
N LEU A 30 -19.39 15.43 -3.82
CA LEU A 30 -18.88 15.71 -2.47
C LEU A 30 -18.37 14.44 -1.79
N PHE A 31 -19.06 13.31 -1.98
CA PHE A 31 -18.62 12.03 -1.45
C PHE A 31 -17.29 11.59 -2.07
N ASP A 32 -17.16 11.70 -3.39
CA ASP A 32 -15.91 11.41 -4.11
C ASP A 32 -14.76 12.31 -3.62
N PHE A 33 -15.04 13.59 -3.40
CA PHE A 33 -14.04 14.53 -2.88
C PHE A 33 -13.63 14.20 -1.43
N ALA A 34 -14.58 13.85 -0.55
CA ALA A 34 -14.27 13.42 0.81
C ALA A 34 -13.40 12.16 0.81
N ARG A 35 -13.72 11.18 -0.06
CA ARG A 35 -12.92 9.96 -0.23
C ARG A 35 -11.53 10.25 -0.78
N PHE A 36 -11.39 11.23 -1.67
CA PHE A 36 -10.09 11.70 -2.13
C PHE A 36 -9.25 12.28 -0.99
N LEU A 37 -9.83 13.14 -0.13
CA LEU A 37 -9.12 13.70 1.02
C LEU A 37 -8.70 12.63 2.02
N GLU A 38 -9.57 11.65 2.29
CA GLU A 38 -9.25 10.49 3.13
C GLU A 38 -8.04 9.72 2.57
N ALA A 39 -8.02 9.46 1.25
CA ALA A 39 -6.91 8.80 0.60
C ALA A 39 -5.60 9.61 0.63
N GLN A 40 -5.67 10.94 0.54
CA GLN A 40 -4.49 11.80 0.67
C GLN A 40 -3.88 11.71 2.07
N ILE A 41 -4.70 11.73 3.12
CA ILE A 41 -4.23 11.61 4.51
C ILE A 41 -3.50 10.27 4.70
N LEU A 42 -4.10 9.17 4.23
CA LEU A 42 -3.49 7.84 4.29
C LEU A 42 -2.18 7.78 3.48
N SER A 43 -2.15 8.40 2.30
CA SER A 43 -0.95 8.47 1.46
C SER A 43 0.16 9.30 2.09
N GLU A 44 -0.17 10.39 2.78
CA GLU A 44 0.80 11.21 3.51
C GLU A 44 1.36 10.45 4.71
N GLU A 45 0.52 9.69 5.42
CA GLU A 45 0.93 8.81 6.51
C GLU A 45 1.90 7.71 6.02
N LEU A 46 1.57 7.08 4.89
CA LEU A 46 2.45 6.10 4.21
C LEU A 46 3.76 6.74 3.70
N LEU A 47 3.72 7.99 3.22
CA LEU A 47 4.92 8.73 2.78
C LEU A 47 5.81 9.16 3.96
N LEU A 48 5.24 9.28 5.15
CA LEU A 48 5.97 9.59 6.39
C LEU A 48 6.64 8.36 7.01
N GLU A 49 6.24 7.15 6.62
CA GLU A 49 6.72 5.89 7.23
C GLU A 49 8.14 5.49 6.80
N GLU A 50 8.70 6.03 5.72
CA GLU A 50 10.10 5.79 5.36
C GLU A 50 10.69 6.99 4.63
N SER A 51 11.67 7.66 5.23
CA SER A 51 12.35 8.76 4.55
C SER A 51 13.17 8.22 3.37
N SER A 52 13.31 9.02 2.30
CA SER A 52 14.10 8.63 1.12
C SER A 52 15.53 8.20 1.48
N GLY A 53 16.11 8.74 2.56
CA GLY A 53 17.44 8.34 3.03
C GLY A 53 17.47 7.01 3.78
N GLU A 54 16.39 6.64 4.48
CA GLU A 54 16.25 5.33 5.11
C GLU A 54 16.08 4.23 4.07
N LEU A 55 15.26 4.48 3.04
CA LEU A 55 15.11 3.62 1.87
C LEU A 55 16.44 3.38 1.15
N GLU A 56 17.21 4.44 0.90
CA GLU A 56 18.50 4.33 0.23
C GLU A 56 19.52 3.56 1.08
N ALA A 57 19.52 3.78 2.39
CA ALA A 57 20.36 3.03 3.32
C ALA A 57 19.95 1.56 3.44
N ASP A 58 18.66 1.23 3.38
CA ASP A 58 18.19 -0.16 3.37
C ASP A 58 18.54 -0.86 2.06
N ASN A 59 18.30 -0.21 0.93
CA ASN A 59 18.71 -0.73 -0.38
C ASN A 59 20.21 -1.01 -0.43
N ALA A 60 21.06 -0.11 0.07
CA ALA A 60 22.50 -0.33 0.12
C ALA A 60 22.90 -1.53 1.00
N ARG A 61 22.15 -1.80 2.09
CA ARG A 61 22.36 -3.00 2.93
C ARG A 61 21.98 -4.27 2.16
N TRP A 62 20.85 -4.24 1.46
CA TRP A 62 20.42 -5.36 0.62
C TRP A 62 21.40 -5.63 -0.51
N ASP A 63 21.87 -4.59 -1.21
CA ASP A 63 22.86 -4.71 -2.28
C ASP A 63 24.15 -5.34 -1.74
N ALA A 64 24.68 -4.85 -0.62
CA ALA A 64 25.88 -5.41 0.00
C ALA A 64 25.71 -6.89 0.43
N LEU A 65 24.53 -7.25 0.95
CA LEU A 65 24.23 -8.64 1.30
C LEU A 65 24.16 -9.52 0.05
N LEU A 66 23.47 -9.06 -1.00
CA LEU A 66 23.29 -9.77 -2.25
C LEU A 66 24.62 -9.92 -3.00
N GLU A 67 25.54 -8.97 -2.92
CA GLU A 67 26.87 -9.05 -3.52
C GLU A 67 27.85 -9.91 -2.72
N SER A 68 27.54 -10.22 -1.45
CA SER A 68 28.41 -11.03 -0.61
C SER A 68 28.45 -12.50 -1.03
N ASP A 69 29.61 -13.14 -0.85
CA ASP A 69 29.78 -14.57 -1.13
C ASP A 69 28.79 -15.45 -0.34
N GLU A 70 28.49 -15.06 0.92
CA GLU A 70 27.53 -15.75 1.76
C GLU A 70 26.10 -15.62 1.20
N GLY A 71 25.71 -14.40 0.80
CA GLY A 71 24.41 -14.15 0.18
C GLY A 71 24.23 -14.91 -1.13
N GLN A 72 25.25 -14.92 -1.99
CA GLN A 72 25.26 -15.69 -3.23
C GLN A 72 25.11 -17.19 -2.96
N LEU A 73 25.84 -17.74 -2.00
CA LEU A 73 25.76 -19.16 -1.65
C LEU A 73 24.37 -19.54 -1.12
N ILE A 74 23.72 -18.68 -0.32
CA ILE A 74 22.34 -18.90 0.14
C ILE A 74 21.38 -18.89 -1.04
N LEU A 75 21.49 -17.91 -1.95
CA LEU A 75 20.63 -17.82 -3.13
C LEU A 75 20.79 -19.01 -4.07
N GLU A 76 22.02 -19.48 -4.29
CA GLU A 76 22.31 -20.68 -5.07
C GLU A 76 21.63 -21.92 -4.47
N ASN A 77 21.70 -22.08 -3.14
CA ASN A 77 21.04 -23.19 -2.45
C ASN A 77 19.51 -23.10 -2.59
N LEU A 78 18.92 -21.92 -2.38
CA LEU A 78 17.48 -21.71 -2.53
C LEU A 78 17.02 -21.98 -3.98
N ALA A 79 17.78 -21.53 -4.97
CA ALA A 79 17.50 -21.80 -6.37
C ALA A 79 17.60 -23.30 -6.68
N HIS A 80 18.60 -23.98 -6.11
CA HIS A 80 18.74 -25.43 -6.26
C HIS A 80 17.54 -26.17 -5.66
N GLU A 81 17.14 -25.84 -4.43
CA GLU A 81 15.97 -26.43 -3.77
C GLU A 81 14.70 -26.20 -4.60
N ALA A 82 14.44 -24.97 -5.05
CA ALA A 82 13.29 -24.64 -5.88
C ALA A 82 13.25 -25.47 -7.18
N LEU A 83 14.40 -25.67 -7.84
CA LEU A 83 14.49 -26.51 -9.04
C LEU A 83 14.25 -27.99 -8.73
N VAL A 84 14.74 -28.48 -7.60
CA VAL A 84 14.49 -29.86 -7.15
C VAL A 84 13.00 -30.07 -6.88
N GLU A 85 12.35 -29.15 -6.18
CA GLU A 85 10.90 -29.17 -5.92
C GLU A 85 10.08 -29.12 -7.22
N HIS A 86 10.48 -28.26 -8.17
CA HIS A 86 9.82 -28.16 -9.47
C HIS A 86 9.93 -29.47 -10.27
N ARG A 87 11.13 -30.04 -10.36
CA ARG A 87 11.37 -31.32 -11.06
C ARG A 87 10.66 -32.49 -10.39
N ALA A 88 10.49 -32.44 -9.07
CA ALA A 88 9.72 -33.41 -8.30
C ALA A 88 8.20 -33.23 -8.42
N GLY A 89 7.73 -32.21 -9.16
CA GLY A 89 6.29 -31.91 -9.31
C GLY A 89 5.63 -31.39 -8.03
N ARG A 90 6.41 -30.88 -7.08
CA ARG A 90 5.92 -30.36 -5.79
C ARG A 90 5.59 -28.87 -5.82
N THR A 91 5.88 -28.19 -6.93
CA THR A 91 5.49 -26.79 -7.16
C THR A 91 4.06 -26.69 -7.66
N LYS A 92 3.35 -25.63 -7.25
CA LYS A 92 2.04 -25.27 -7.80
C LYS A 92 2.20 -24.18 -8.86
N PRO A 93 1.60 -24.32 -10.06
CA PRO A 93 1.57 -23.24 -11.03
C PRO A 93 0.80 -22.04 -10.45
N MET A 94 1.26 -20.84 -10.79
CA MET A 94 0.60 -19.59 -10.42
C MET A 94 0.16 -18.85 -11.67
N ILE A 95 -1.06 -18.33 -11.66
CA ILE A 95 -1.66 -17.54 -12.72
C ILE A 95 -1.94 -16.11 -12.23
N SER A 96 -1.86 -15.14 -13.14
CA SER A 96 -2.37 -13.80 -12.87
C SER A 96 -3.89 -13.80 -13.03
N ASN A 97 -4.62 -13.40 -11.99
CA ASN A 97 -6.06 -13.25 -12.06
C ASN A 97 -6.45 -11.95 -12.80
N SER A 98 -7.76 -11.74 -13.02
CA SER A 98 -8.29 -10.53 -13.68
C SER A 98 -8.01 -9.21 -12.93
N GLU A 99 -7.55 -9.30 -11.68
CA GLU A 99 -7.16 -8.16 -10.83
C GLU A 99 -5.64 -7.93 -10.83
N GLY A 100 -4.88 -8.70 -11.62
CA GLY A 100 -3.41 -8.62 -11.69
C GLY A 100 -2.68 -9.25 -10.50
N ARG A 101 -3.37 -10.00 -9.65
CA ARG A 101 -2.77 -10.72 -8.50
C ARG A 101 -2.36 -12.13 -8.91
N LEU A 102 -1.26 -12.62 -8.35
CA LEU A 102 -0.84 -14.01 -8.50
C LEU A 102 -1.68 -14.92 -7.59
N ALA A 103 -2.31 -15.94 -8.17
CA ALA A 103 -3.05 -16.98 -7.46
C ALA A 103 -2.59 -18.36 -7.96
N PRO A 104 -2.66 -19.43 -7.15
CA PRO A 104 -2.47 -20.77 -7.68
C PRO A 104 -3.51 -21.06 -8.77
N GLU A 105 -3.09 -21.77 -9.82
CA GLU A 105 -3.99 -22.27 -10.88
C GLU A 105 -5.11 -23.18 -10.32
#